data_AF-A0A7L2UDG4-F1
#
_entry.id   AF-A0A7L2UDG4-F1
#
_cell.length_a   1.000
_cell.length_b   1.000
_cell.length_c   1.000
_cell.angle_alpha   90.00
_cell.angle_beta   90.00
_cell.angle_gamma   90.00
#
_symmetry.space_group_name_H-M   'P 1'
#
loop_
_entity.id
_entity.type
_entity.pdbx_description
1 polymer ?
#
loop_
_entity_poly.entity_id
_entity_poly.type
_entity_poly.pdbx_seq_one_letter_code
_entity_poly.pdbx_strand_id
1 'polypeptide(L)' 'ALLCLPDYMQAIVSRYYLQSQGYSVWKLSLNDPYCKPNITSEYVIFDIPYTRCGTMREV' A
#
# COMPACT_ATOMS: atom_id res chain seq x y z
N ALA A 1 -7.05 -5.01 3.85
CA ALA A 1 -6.51 -6.37 4.00
C ALA A 1 -5.02 -6.35 3.73
N LEU A 2 -4.25 -7.22 4.39
CA LEU A 2 -2.83 -7.42 4.12
C LEU A 2 -2.64 -8.89 3.72
N LEU A 3 -1.97 -9.11 2.60
CA LEU A 3 -1.64 -10.44 2.09
C LEU A 3 -0.11 -10.58 2.07
N CYS A 4 0.39 -11.66 2.66
CA CYS A 4 1.82 -11.99 2.62
C CYS A 4 2.04 -13.05 1.54
N LEU A 5 2.70 -12.68 0.46
CA LEU A 5 3.10 -13.59 -0.61
C LEU A 5 4.60 -13.90 -0.44
N PRO A 6 5.16 -14.89 -1.15
CA PRO A 6 6.55 -15.29 -0.95
C PRO A 6 7.57 -14.17 -1.19
N ASP A 7 7.35 -13.32 -2.20
CA ASP A 7 8.34 -12.32 -2.65
C ASP A 7 7.98 -10.88 -2.24
N TYR A 8 6.71 -10.63 -1.92
CA TYR A 8 6.18 -9.32 -1.59
C TYR A 8 4.95 -9.44 -0.71
N MET A 9 4.57 -8.34 -0.08
CA MET A 9 3.31 -8.22 0.65
C MET A 9 2.41 -7.25 -0.09
N GLN A 10 1.11 -7.57 -0.15
CA GLN A 10 0.12 -6.75 -0.82
C GLN A 10 -0.80 -6.11 0.21
N ALA A 11 -0.82 -4.78 0.26
CA ALA A 11 -1.69 -4.00 1.13
C ALA A 11 -2.86 -3.43 0.33
N ILE A 12 -4.08 -3.82 0.70
CA ILE A 12 -5.32 -3.41 0.03
C ILE A 12 -6.13 -2.55 1.00
N VAL A 13 -6.36 -1.29 0.63
CA VAL A 13 -7.11 -0.32 1.44
C VAL A 13 -8.36 0.11 0.67
N SER A 14 -9.52 0.11 1.34
CA SER A 14 -10.76 0.57 0.71
C SER A 14 -10.75 2.09 0.52
N ARG A 15 -11.13 2.55 -0.67
CA ARG A 15 -11.30 3.98 -0.98
C ARG A 15 -12.42 4.61 -0.17
N TYR A 16 -13.51 3.88 0.06
CA TYR A 16 -14.62 4.35 0.88
C TYR A 16 -14.19 4.59 2.32
N TYR A 17 -13.39 3.67 2.88
CA TYR A 17 -12.80 3.83 4.21
C TYR A 17 -11.93 5.09 4.29
N LEU A 18 -11.01 5.27 3.33
CA LEU A 18 -10.13 6.44 3.28
C LEU A 18 -10.92 7.76 3.20
N GLN A 19 -11.94 7.82 2.34
CA GLN A 19 -12.79 9.00 2.21
C GLN A 19 -13.60 9.28 3.48
N SER A 20 -14.15 8.25 4.14
CA SER A 20 -14.88 8.41 5.40
C SER A 20 -14.04 9.01 6.52
N GLN A 21 -12.72 8.78 6.46
CA GLN A 21 -11.74 9.30 7.42
C GLN A 21 -11.14 10.65 6.96
N GLY A 22 -11.59 11.21 5.83
CA GLY A 22 -11.08 12.47 5.28
C GLY A 22 -9.72 12.37 4.60
N TYR A 23 -9.23 11.17 4.29
CA TYR A 23 -7.95 10.97 3.60
C TYR A 23 -8.12 11.03 2.08
N SER A 24 -7.17 11.72 1.43
CA SER A 24 -7.06 11.73 -0.02
C SER A 24 -6.32 10.48 -0.51
N VAL A 25 -6.98 9.71 -1.37
CA VAL A 25 -6.42 8.53 -2.03
C VAL A 25 -5.11 8.82 -2.75
N TRP A 26 -4.95 10.04 -3.27
CA TRP A 26 -3.77 10.46 -4.04
C TRP A 26 -2.57 10.86 -3.16
N LYS A 27 -2.79 11.07 -1.86
CA LYS A 27 -1.73 11.45 -0.91
C LYS A 27 -1.16 10.25 -0.14
N LEU A 28 -1.56 9.03 -0.50
CA LEU A 28 -1.04 7.82 0.12
C LEU A 28 0.30 7.44 -0.49
N SER A 29 1.30 7.23 0.35
CA SER A 29 2.64 6.79 -0.02
C SER A 29 3.20 5.82 1.00
N LEU A 30 4.11 4.96 0.56
CA LEU A 30 4.96 4.17 1.45
C LEU A 30 6.18 5.01 1.89
N ASN A 31 7.06 4.41 2.68
CA ASN A 31 8.33 5.01 3.09
C ASN A 31 9.17 5.44 1.87
N ASP A 32 9.15 4.63 0.81
CA ASP A 32 9.70 5.02 -0.49
C ASP A 32 8.59 5.64 -1.38
N PRO A 33 8.69 6.93 -1.74
CA PRO A 33 7.69 7.59 -2.57
C PRO A 33 7.69 7.10 -4.03
N TYR A 34 8.71 6.38 -4.48
CA TYR A 34 8.72 5.76 -5.80
C TYR A 34 7.84 4.50 -5.87
N CYS A 35 7.53 3.89 -4.73
CA CYS A 35 6.59 2.79 -4.66
C CYS A 35 5.15 3.32 -4.70
N LYS A 36 4.63 3.44 -5.92
CA LYS A 36 3.29 3.96 -6.18
C LYS A 36 2.22 2.89 -5.98
N PRO A 37 1.06 3.25 -5.42
CA PRO A 37 -0.08 2.34 -5.40
C PRO A 37 -0.71 2.20 -6.78
N ASN A 38 -1.37 1.07 -6.98
CA ASN A 38 -2.38 0.90 -8.02
C ASN A 38 -3.76 1.31 -7.45
N ILE A 39 -4.38 2.32 -8.05
CA ILE A 39 -5.64 2.89 -7.57
C ILE A 39 -6.77 2.43 -8.50
N THR A 40 -7.70 1.64 -7.96
CA THR A 40 -8.92 1.18 -8.66
C THR A 40 -10.13 1.98 -8.20
N SER A 41 -11.33 1.71 -8.72
CA SER A 41 -12.57 2.40 -8.29
C SER A 41 -12.87 2.23 -6.81
N GLU A 42 -12.55 1.06 -6.24
CA GLU A 42 -12.92 0.69 -4.87
C GLU A 42 -11.73 0.60 -3.92
N TYR A 43 -10.51 0.35 -4.43
CA TYR A 43 -9.35 0.03 -3.61
C TYR A 43 -8.10 0.83 -4.00
N VAL A 44 -7.21 0.94 -3.03
CA VAL A 44 -5.83 1.37 -3.18
C VAL A 44 -4.97 0.16 -2.85
N ILE A 45 -4.20 -0.30 -3.81
CA ILE A 45 -3.42 -1.54 -3.72
C ILE A 45 -1.94 -1.17 -3.77
N PHE A 46 -1.17 -1.61 -2.80
CA PHE A 46 0.28 -1.52 -2.80
C PHE A 46 0.87 -2.92 -2.90
N ASP A 47 1.68 -3.16 -3.91
CA ASP A 47 2.57 -4.32 -3.97
C ASP A 47 3.92 -3.89 -3.39
N ILE A 48 4.30 -4.49 -2.26
CA ILE A 48 5.43 -4.06 -1.42
C ILE A 48 6.46 -5.19 -1.37
N PRO A 49 7.49 -5.16 -2.24
CA PRO A 49 8.55 -6.15 -2.22
C PRO A 49 9.33 -6.10 -0.91
N TYR A 50 9.67 -7.26 -0.34
CA TYR A 50 10.41 -7.31 0.93
C TYR A 50 11.82 -6.71 0.87
N THR A 51 12.36 -6.54 -0.34
CA THR A 51 13.71 -6.04 -0.60
C THR A 51 13.76 -4.56 -1.01
N ARG A 52 12.61 -3.87 -1.11
CA ARG A 52 12.50 -2.49 -1.62
C ARG A 52 11.41 -1.71 -0.88
N CYS A 53 11.04 -0.53 -1.37
CA CYS A 53 9.99 0.31 -0.81
C CYS A 53 10.22 0.79 0.63
N GLY A 54 11.48 0.81 1.06
CA GLY A 54 11.85 1.15 2.44
C GLY A 54 11.39 0.11 3.47
N THR A 55 11.18 -1.15 3.05
CA THR A 55 10.95 -2.25 3.98
C THR A 55 12.24 -2.58 4.73
N MET A 56 12.09 -2.90 6.02
CA MET A 56 13.18 -3.34 6.88
C MET A 56 12.88 -4.76 7.36
N ARG A 57 13.93 -5.59 7.43
CA ARG A 57 13.86 -6.93 8.00
C ARG A 57 14.44 -6.89 9.41
N GLU A 58 13.66 -7.35 10.37
CA GLU A 58 14.11 -7.53 11.75
C GLU A 58 14.26 -9.03 12.05
N VAL A 59 15.17 -9.36 12.99
CA VAL A 59 15.58 -10.72 13.37
C VAL A 59 15.34 -10.89 14.87
#